data_AF-A0A6M3XNK8-F1
#
_entry.id   AF-A0A6M3XNK8-F1
#
_cell.length_a   1.000
_cell.length_b   1.000
_cell.length_c   1.000
_cell.angle_alpha   90.00
_cell.angle_beta   90.00
_cell.angle_gamma   90.00
#
_symmetry.space_group_name_H-M   'P 1'
#
loop_
_entity.id
_entity.type
_entity.pdbx_description
1 polymer ?
#
loop_
_entity_poly.entity_id
_entity_poly.type
_entity_poly.pdbx_seq_one_letter_code
_entity_poly.pdbx_strand_id
1 'polypeptide(L)'
;MEGRLNNMPLALARDRAVNFMNLVTDVDFGKTGSPEKCLEDLDKLILGYHENPIRVGIILGVEAGYTEKITGIKLPIKCYIDLIHRLDNEIIITDWKTVRTFKDEPTPAQILQGCFYYYIISKALKQEPVRFDIVQIKVSSNRDGTPQVKTISIVYADHPEYLVGVKELTKQSIRQMVSKRKKFLVNLRDDYEGEAEFKRFLEQFL
;
A
#
# COMPACT_ATOMS: atom_id res chain seq x y z
N MET A 1 30.04 -0.17 -11.79
CA MET A 1 29.60 0.80 -10.76
C MET A 1 28.82 -0.02 -9.75
N GLU A 2 29.30 -0.16 -8.52
CA GLU A 2 28.55 -0.89 -7.49
C GLU A 2 27.25 -0.15 -7.21
N GLY A 3 26.11 -0.79 -7.50
CA GLY A 3 24.81 -0.17 -7.29
C GLY A 3 24.58 0.13 -5.80
N ARG A 4 23.76 1.13 -5.53
CA ARG A 4 23.41 1.58 -4.18
C ARG A 4 21.91 1.69 -4.04
N LEU A 5 21.38 1.22 -2.91
CA LEU A 5 19.99 1.41 -2.52
C LEU A 5 19.95 2.40 -1.35
N ASN A 6 19.41 3.61 -1.54
CA ASN A 6 19.34 4.65 -0.48
C ASN A 6 20.68 4.89 0.26
N ASN A 7 21.77 5.13 -0.47
CA ASN A 7 23.14 5.28 0.05
C ASN A 7 23.76 4.03 0.71
N MET A 8 23.04 2.91 0.79
CA MET A 8 23.57 1.62 1.22
C MET A 8 24.17 0.87 0.02
N PRO A 9 25.39 0.31 0.12
CA PRO A 9 25.91 -0.61 -0.89
C PRO A 9 24.96 -1.81 -1.05
N LEU A 10 24.66 -2.22 -2.30
CA LEU A 10 23.76 -3.34 -2.56
C LEU A 10 24.18 -4.63 -1.83
N ALA A 11 25.49 -4.88 -1.72
CA ALA A 11 26.03 -6.02 -0.98
C ALA A 11 25.59 -6.01 0.50
N LEU A 12 25.59 -4.83 1.15
CA LEU A 12 25.18 -4.70 2.55
C LEU A 12 23.66 -4.88 2.72
N ALA A 13 22.85 -4.41 1.77
CA ALA A 13 21.41 -4.64 1.77
C ALA A 13 21.09 -6.14 1.66
N ARG A 14 21.82 -6.85 0.78
CA ARG A 14 21.72 -8.30 0.59
C ARG A 14 22.10 -9.06 1.86
N ASP A 15 23.23 -8.74 2.48
CA ASP A 15 23.69 -9.39 3.72
C ASP A 15 22.68 -9.24 4.86
N ARG A 16 22.06 -8.06 5.02
CA ARG A 16 21.03 -7.84 6.04
C ARG A 16 19.79 -8.71 5.80
N ALA A 17 19.37 -8.85 4.55
CA ALA A 17 18.23 -9.69 4.21
C ALA A 17 18.52 -11.18 4.43
N VAL A 18 19.70 -11.66 4.06
CA VAL A 18 20.15 -13.03 4.33
C VAL A 18 20.16 -13.32 5.83
N ASN A 19 20.70 -12.40 6.64
CA ASN A 19 20.72 -12.54 8.09
C ASN A 19 19.33 -12.59 8.70
N PHE A 20 18.38 -11.79 8.20
CA PHE A 20 16.98 -11.86 8.63
C PHE A 20 16.35 -13.22 8.29
N MET A 21 16.55 -13.73 7.06
CA MET A 21 16.02 -15.03 6.64
C MET A 21 16.56 -16.19 7.49
N ASN A 22 17.84 -16.15 7.88
CA ASN A 22 18.44 -17.18 8.73
C ASN A 22 17.90 -17.20 10.17
N LEU A 23 17.28 -16.11 10.63
CA LEU A 23 16.63 -16.04 11.95
C LEU A 23 15.22 -16.64 11.94
N VAL A 24 14.65 -16.91 10.76
CA VAL A 24 13.31 -17.47 10.63
C VAL A 24 13.41 -18.97 10.40
N THR A 25 13.27 -19.75 11.47
CA THR A 25 13.45 -21.22 11.44
C THR A 25 12.15 -22.01 11.21
N ASP A 26 10.98 -21.39 11.40
CA ASP A 26 9.66 -22.06 11.34
C ASP A 26 8.83 -21.58 10.14
N VAL A 27 9.37 -21.68 8.93
CA VAL A 27 8.61 -21.38 7.70
C VAL A 27 8.32 -22.66 6.94
N ASP A 28 7.02 -22.95 6.76
CA ASP A 28 6.56 -23.93 5.78
C ASP A 28 6.61 -23.28 4.39
N PHE A 29 7.64 -23.61 3.63
CA PHE A 29 7.85 -23.12 2.27
C PHE A 29 6.94 -23.79 1.23
N GLY A 30 6.14 -24.78 1.63
CA GLY A 30 5.31 -25.58 0.75
C GLY A 30 6.12 -26.33 -0.31
N LYS A 31 5.47 -26.69 -1.42
CA LYS A 31 6.05 -27.59 -2.43
C LYS A 31 7.12 -26.96 -3.32
N THR A 32 7.10 -25.64 -3.50
CA THR A 32 7.94 -24.96 -4.52
C THR A 32 8.70 -23.75 -3.97
N GLY A 33 8.57 -23.47 -2.68
CA GLY A 33 9.34 -22.45 -1.99
C GLY A 33 10.62 -23.04 -1.41
N SER A 34 11.63 -22.20 -1.26
CA SER A 34 12.82 -22.49 -0.45
C SER A 34 13.44 -21.18 0.01
N PRO A 35 14.28 -21.17 1.05
CA PRO A 35 15.07 -20.00 1.43
C PRO A 35 15.87 -19.41 0.25
N GLU A 36 16.50 -20.26 -0.55
CA GLU A 36 17.30 -19.85 -1.72
C GLU A 36 16.43 -19.14 -2.75
N LYS A 37 15.24 -19.67 -3.03
CA LYS A 37 14.29 -19.05 -3.95
C LYS A 37 13.78 -17.70 -3.44
N CYS A 38 13.58 -17.56 -2.13
CA CYS A 38 13.24 -16.27 -1.52
C CYS A 38 14.37 -15.24 -1.71
N LEU A 39 15.63 -15.64 -1.55
CA LEU A 39 16.78 -14.78 -1.78
C LEU A 39 16.91 -14.38 -3.26
N GLU A 40 16.71 -15.32 -4.19
CA GLU A 40 16.69 -15.03 -5.63
C GLU A 40 15.57 -14.05 -6.00
N ASP A 41 14.37 -14.25 -5.47
CA ASP A 41 13.23 -13.36 -5.73
C ASP A 41 13.48 -11.97 -5.13
N LEU A 42 14.12 -11.89 -3.96
CA LEU A 42 14.53 -10.63 -3.36
C LEU A 42 15.58 -9.91 -4.20
N ASP A 43 16.61 -10.60 -4.68
CA ASP A 43 17.64 -10.02 -5.54
C ASP A 43 16.99 -9.43 -6.82
N LYS A 44 16.06 -10.16 -7.45
CA LYS A 44 15.31 -9.68 -8.62
C LYS A 44 14.48 -8.43 -8.31
N LEU A 45 13.82 -8.39 -7.15
CA LEU A 45 13.02 -7.23 -6.73
C LEU A 45 13.90 -5.99 -6.50
N ILE A 46 15.02 -6.16 -5.80
CA ILE A 46 15.97 -5.08 -5.52
C ILE A 46 16.53 -4.52 -6.84
N LEU A 47 16.97 -5.40 -7.74
CA LEU A 47 17.49 -4.99 -9.05
C LEU A 47 16.42 -4.31 -9.90
N GLY A 48 15.23 -4.92 -10.02
CA GLY A 48 14.13 -4.38 -10.81
C GLY A 48 13.70 -2.98 -10.34
N TYR A 49 13.70 -2.74 -9.02
CA TYR A 49 13.47 -1.41 -8.47
C TYR A 49 14.62 -0.45 -8.74
N HIS A 50 15.87 -0.90 -8.56
CA HIS A 50 17.06 -0.06 -8.75
C HIS A 50 17.22 0.43 -10.19
N GLU A 51 16.83 -0.39 -11.16
CA GLU A 51 16.86 -0.03 -12.58
C GLU A 51 15.79 1.01 -12.96
N ASN A 52 14.65 1.01 -12.25
CA ASN A 52 13.50 1.86 -12.57
C ASN A 52 12.91 2.50 -11.30
N PRO A 53 13.68 3.31 -10.56
CA PRO A 53 13.21 3.88 -9.30
C PRO A 53 12.14 4.95 -9.55
N ILE A 54 11.20 5.07 -8.63
CA ILE A 54 10.24 6.17 -8.65
C ILE A 54 10.90 7.49 -8.21
N ARG A 55 10.34 8.62 -8.66
CA ARG A 55 10.76 9.95 -8.20
C ARG A 55 10.24 10.18 -6.78
N VAL A 56 11.17 10.26 -5.82
CA VAL A 56 10.88 10.63 -4.43
C VAL A 56 11.34 12.06 -4.17
N GLY A 57 10.51 12.82 -3.46
CA GLY A 57 10.78 14.21 -3.08
C GLY A 57 11.43 14.34 -1.71
N ILE A 58 11.13 15.43 -1.00
CA ILE A 58 11.58 15.63 0.38
C ILE A 58 10.84 14.65 1.29
N ILE A 59 11.57 13.76 1.95
CA ILE A 59 11.00 12.76 2.85
C ILE A 59 10.41 13.45 4.09
N LEU A 60 9.15 13.16 4.39
CA LEU A 60 8.43 13.62 5.58
C LEU A 60 8.29 12.50 6.63
N GLY A 61 8.32 11.23 6.20
CA GLY A 61 8.34 10.07 7.10
C GLY A 61 8.59 8.78 6.33
N VAL A 62 9.26 7.82 6.97
CA VAL A 62 9.53 6.46 6.46
C VAL A 62 9.12 5.48 7.55
N GLU A 63 8.37 4.44 7.20
CA GLU A 63 7.82 3.46 8.14
C GLU A 63 7.14 4.14 9.34
N ALA A 64 6.38 5.19 9.04
CA ALA A 64 5.90 6.13 10.03
C ALA A 64 4.54 5.69 10.59
N GLY A 65 4.47 5.57 11.91
CA GLY A 65 3.25 5.25 12.65
C GLY A 65 2.50 6.50 13.10
N TYR A 66 1.20 6.56 12.81
CA TYR A 66 0.32 7.64 13.25
C TYR A 66 -0.93 7.07 13.90
N THR A 67 -1.47 7.74 14.92
CA THR A 67 -2.75 7.37 15.55
C THR A 67 -3.56 8.64 15.74
N GLU A 68 -4.69 8.73 15.04
CA GLU A 68 -5.45 9.96 14.97
C GLU A 68 -6.96 9.74 15.12
N LYS A 69 -7.61 10.67 15.81
CA LYS A 69 -9.08 10.74 15.86
C LYS A 69 -9.61 11.44 14.61
N ILE A 70 -10.28 10.70 13.73
CA ILE A 70 -10.88 11.23 12.50
C ILE A 70 -12.29 11.74 12.80
N THR A 71 -12.61 12.97 12.36
CA THR A 71 -13.93 13.57 12.56
C THR A 71 -15.04 12.67 12.02
N GLY A 72 -16.02 12.33 12.85
CA GLY A 72 -17.15 11.46 12.48
C GLY A 72 -16.89 9.96 12.61
N ILE A 73 -15.66 9.54 12.93
CA ILE A 73 -15.34 8.16 13.33
C ILE A 73 -15.15 8.17 14.86
N LYS A 74 -15.84 7.26 15.56
CA LYS A 74 -15.87 7.26 17.04
C LYS A 74 -14.54 6.83 17.67
N LEU A 75 -13.79 5.97 16.99
CA LEU A 75 -12.54 5.40 17.47
C LEU A 75 -11.35 6.07 16.79
N PRO A 76 -10.20 6.26 17.50
CA PRO A 76 -8.97 6.64 16.84
C PRO A 76 -8.55 5.53 15.86
N ILE A 77 -8.03 5.93 14.70
CA ILE A 77 -7.48 5.02 13.70
C ILE A 77 -5.96 5.09 13.76
N LYS A 78 -5.32 3.93 13.69
CA LYS A 78 -3.86 3.78 13.66
C LYS A 78 -3.44 3.26 12.30
N CYS A 79 -2.40 3.86 11.73
CA CYS A 79 -1.80 3.46 10.47
C CYS A 79 -0.27 3.44 10.60
N TYR A 80 0.35 2.56 9.81
CA TYR A 80 1.78 2.55 9.52
C TYR A 80 1.91 2.75 8.02
N ILE A 81 2.74 3.72 7.62
CA ILE A 81 2.83 4.18 6.24
C ILE A 81 4.29 4.04 5.79
N ASP A 82 4.51 3.33 4.67
CA ASP A 82 5.85 3.05 4.16
C ASP A 82 6.63 4.35 3.87
N LEU A 83 6.03 5.30 3.12
CA LEU A 83 6.63 6.59 2.84
C LEU A 83 5.60 7.71 2.74
N ILE A 84 5.98 8.87 3.29
CA ILE A 84 5.33 10.16 3.07
C ILE A 84 6.41 11.11 2.57
N HIS A 85 6.18 11.77 1.44
CA HIS A 85 7.13 12.72 0.89
C HIS A 85 6.44 13.92 0.26
N ARG A 86 7.20 15.01 0.13
CA ARG A 86 6.77 16.23 -0.54
C ARG A 86 7.47 16.34 -1.89
N LEU A 87 6.69 16.31 -2.97
CA LEU A 87 7.18 16.50 -4.33
C LEU A 87 6.46 17.70 -4.92
N ASP A 88 7.21 18.68 -5.43
CA ASP A 88 6.63 19.86 -6.10
C ASP A 88 5.54 20.56 -5.24
N ASN A 89 5.79 20.67 -3.92
CA ASN A 89 4.89 21.18 -2.86
C ASN A 89 3.64 20.35 -2.51
N GLU A 90 3.45 19.22 -3.17
CA GLU A 90 2.36 18.28 -2.90
C GLU A 90 2.81 17.21 -1.91
N ILE A 91 1.93 16.84 -0.97
CA ILE A 91 2.16 15.68 -0.11
C ILE A 91 1.67 14.43 -0.85
N ILE A 92 2.57 13.47 -1.00
CA ILE A 92 2.32 12.18 -1.63
C ILE A 92 2.58 11.09 -0.59
N ILE A 93 1.68 10.12 -0.55
CA ILE A 93 1.81 8.92 0.27
C ILE A 93 2.16 7.78 -0.67
N THR A 94 3.17 6.98 -0.34
CA THR A 94 3.61 5.86 -1.16
C THR A 94 3.59 4.57 -0.35
N ASP A 95 3.10 3.50 -0.96
CA ASP A 95 3.09 2.14 -0.43
C ASP A 95 3.66 1.19 -1.49
N TRP A 96 4.62 0.35 -1.09
CA TRP A 96 5.26 -0.60 -2.01
C TRP A 96 4.63 -1.97 -1.91
N LYS A 97 4.41 -2.60 -3.06
CA LYS A 97 3.84 -3.93 -3.16
C LYS A 97 4.64 -4.80 -4.12
N THR A 98 5.11 -5.94 -3.63
CA THR A 98 5.68 -6.98 -4.48
C THR A 98 4.57 -7.75 -5.17
N VAL A 99 4.60 -7.82 -6.50
CA VAL A 99 3.53 -8.46 -7.29
C VAL A 99 4.07 -9.53 -8.24
N ARG A 100 3.21 -10.49 -8.61
CA ARG A 100 3.50 -11.44 -9.70
C ARG A 100 2.99 -10.93 -11.05
N THR A 101 1.91 -10.18 -11.02
CA THR A 101 1.26 -9.56 -12.18
C THR A 101 0.87 -8.15 -11.80
N PHE A 102 1.12 -7.19 -12.67
CA PHE A 102 0.65 -5.84 -12.46
C PHE A 102 -0.86 -5.78 -12.46
N LYS A 103 -1.40 -4.94 -11.58
CA LYS A 103 -2.75 -4.41 -11.67
C LYS A 103 -2.73 -3.10 -12.44
N ASP A 104 -3.85 -2.77 -13.06
CA ASP A 104 -4.10 -1.49 -13.71
C ASP A 104 -4.89 -0.54 -12.80
N GLU A 105 -5.77 -1.11 -11.98
CA GLU A 105 -6.63 -0.37 -11.05
C GLU A 105 -6.34 -0.76 -9.59
N PRO A 106 -6.58 0.17 -8.64
CA PRO A 106 -6.46 -0.12 -7.22
C PRO A 106 -7.60 -1.05 -6.78
N THR A 107 -7.27 -2.03 -5.93
CA THR A 107 -8.26 -2.91 -5.33
C THR A 107 -9.07 -2.18 -4.24
N PRO A 108 -10.27 -2.65 -3.87
CA PRO A 108 -11.03 -2.07 -2.76
C PRO A 108 -10.25 -1.95 -1.45
N ALA A 109 -9.38 -2.93 -1.16
CA ALA A 109 -8.52 -2.90 0.02
C ALA A 109 -7.46 -1.79 -0.04
N GLN A 110 -6.90 -1.53 -1.23
CA GLN A 110 -5.94 -0.45 -1.45
C GLN A 110 -6.61 0.93 -1.41
N ILE A 111 -7.83 1.04 -1.94
CA ILE A 111 -8.66 2.26 -1.81
C ILE A 111 -8.94 2.54 -0.33
N LEU A 112 -9.36 1.53 0.44
CA LEU A 112 -9.57 1.65 1.87
C LEU A 112 -8.31 2.11 2.61
N GLN A 113 -7.17 1.49 2.32
CA GLN A 113 -5.86 1.85 2.88
C GLN A 113 -5.51 3.32 2.57
N GLY A 114 -5.57 3.71 1.30
CA GLY A 114 -5.30 5.07 0.84
C GLY A 114 -6.22 6.11 1.49
N CYS A 115 -7.50 5.81 1.68
CA CYS A 115 -8.44 6.71 2.35
C CYS A 115 -8.13 6.90 3.84
N PHE A 116 -7.73 5.85 4.56
CA PHE A 116 -7.31 6.01 5.95
C PHE A 116 -6.02 6.83 6.06
N TYR A 117 -5.07 6.57 5.18
CA TYR A 117 -3.83 7.35 5.11
C TYR A 117 -4.11 8.83 4.82
N TYR A 118 -5.02 9.14 3.90
CA TYR A 118 -5.50 10.52 3.66
C TYR A 118 -5.91 11.19 4.98
N TYR A 119 -6.91 10.63 5.67
CA TYR A 119 -7.47 11.28 6.85
C TYR A 119 -6.47 11.48 7.98
N ILE A 120 -5.59 10.50 8.19
CA ILE A 120 -4.59 10.58 9.25
C ILE A 120 -3.52 11.60 8.92
N ILE A 121 -3.01 11.62 7.68
CA ILE A 121 -1.95 12.55 7.27
C ILE A 121 -2.48 13.97 7.16
N SER A 122 -3.68 14.17 6.62
CA SER A 122 -4.35 15.48 6.62
C SER A 122 -4.40 16.09 8.01
N LYS A 123 -4.65 15.26 9.04
CA LYS A 123 -4.71 15.71 10.41
C LYS A 123 -3.34 15.90 11.06
N ALA A 124 -2.43 14.95 10.88
CA ALA A 124 -1.10 14.98 11.47
C ALA A 124 -0.25 16.14 10.92
N LEU A 125 -0.31 16.37 9.61
CA LEU A 125 0.48 17.40 8.93
C LEU A 125 -0.28 18.72 8.71
N LYS A 126 -1.58 18.76 9.04
CA LYS A 126 -2.48 19.91 8.78
C LYS A 126 -2.47 20.35 7.31
N GLN A 127 -2.19 19.42 6.41
CA GLN A 127 -2.15 19.60 4.97
C GLN A 127 -2.59 18.30 4.33
N GLU A 128 -3.50 18.38 3.36
CA GLU A 128 -4.07 17.20 2.71
C GLU A 128 -3.08 16.62 1.68
N PRO A 129 -2.90 15.29 1.65
CA PRO A 129 -2.16 14.64 0.58
C PRO A 129 -2.96 14.70 -0.72
N VAL A 130 -2.27 14.89 -1.84
CA VAL A 130 -2.88 15.01 -3.17
C VAL A 130 -3.20 13.63 -3.76
N ARG A 131 -2.34 12.65 -3.51
CA ARG A 131 -2.53 11.28 -4.00
C ARG A 131 -1.86 10.22 -3.12
N PHE A 132 -2.31 8.99 -3.32
CA PHE A 132 -1.71 7.78 -2.79
C PHE A 132 -1.17 6.92 -3.95
N ASP A 133 0.15 6.73 -3.97
CA ASP A 133 0.87 5.99 -5.00
C ASP A 133 1.16 4.57 -4.51
N ILE A 134 0.60 3.60 -5.21
CA ILE A 134 0.83 2.17 -4.99
C ILE A 134 1.91 1.73 -5.98
N VAL A 135 3.12 1.54 -5.49
CA VAL A 135 4.28 1.17 -6.30
C VAL A 135 4.37 -0.36 -6.36
N GLN A 136 4.00 -0.91 -7.51
CA GLN A 136 4.10 -2.33 -7.76
C GLN A 136 5.49 -2.67 -8.30
N ILE A 137 6.18 -3.59 -7.63
CA ILE A 137 7.45 -4.16 -8.08
C ILE A 137 7.22 -5.62 -8.43
N LYS A 138 7.36 -5.94 -9.71
CA LYS A 138 7.15 -7.29 -10.21
C LYS A 138 8.39 -8.15 -9.99
N VAL A 139 8.20 -9.35 -9.42
CA VAL A 139 9.31 -10.28 -9.12
C VAL A 139 10.02 -10.77 -10.39
N SER A 140 9.28 -11.00 -11.47
CA SER A 140 9.82 -11.46 -12.75
C SER A 140 9.93 -10.33 -13.76
N SER A 141 11.00 -10.34 -14.54
CA SER A 141 11.16 -9.47 -15.71
C SER A 141 10.01 -9.69 -16.70
N ASN A 142 9.56 -8.61 -17.34
CA ASN A 142 8.54 -8.71 -18.36
C ASN A 142 9.14 -9.29 -19.66
N ARG A 143 8.38 -10.15 -20.36
CA ARG A 143 8.84 -10.81 -21.59
C ARG A 143 9.12 -9.82 -22.72
N ASP A 144 8.41 -8.70 -22.70
CA ASP A 144 8.53 -7.59 -23.66
C ASP A 144 9.63 -6.58 -23.27
N GLY A 145 10.37 -6.82 -22.18
CA GLY A 145 11.42 -5.94 -21.70
C GLY A 145 10.93 -4.67 -20.99
N THR A 146 9.63 -4.52 -20.74
CA THR A 146 9.10 -3.37 -20.00
C THR A 146 9.55 -3.36 -18.53
N PRO A 147 9.58 -2.18 -17.87
CA PRO A 147 10.03 -2.05 -16.48
C PRO A 147 9.32 -2.97 -15.49
N GLN A 148 10.06 -3.45 -14.49
CA GLN A 148 9.52 -4.22 -13.37
C GLN A 148 8.81 -3.34 -12.32
N VAL A 149 8.79 -2.02 -12.50
CA VAL A 149 8.12 -1.07 -11.60
C VAL A 149 6.96 -0.40 -12.33
N LYS A 150 5.80 -0.36 -11.68
CA LYS A 150 4.61 0.35 -12.15
C LYS A 150 3.90 1.00 -10.98
N THR A 151 3.46 2.24 -11.16
CA THR A 151 2.70 2.97 -10.13
C THR A 151 1.23 3.04 -10.52
N ILE A 152 0.34 2.71 -9.58
CA ILE A 152 -1.08 3.06 -9.64
C ILE A 152 -1.27 4.22 -8.67
N SER A 153 -1.88 5.31 -9.12
CA SER A 153 -2.12 6.48 -8.27
C SER A 153 -3.62 6.63 -8.01
N ILE A 154 -3.99 6.84 -6.75
CA ILE A 154 -5.30 7.33 -6.37
C ILE A 154 -5.16 8.84 -6.15
N VAL A 155 -5.58 9.64 -7.12
CA VAL A 155 -5.68 11.09 -6.99
C VAL A 155 -6.98 11.41 -6.28
N TYR A 156 -6.92 11.94 -5.05
CA TYR A 156 -8.12 12.06 -4.22
C TYR A 156 -9.15 13.05 -4.77
N ALA A 157 -8.69 14.06 -5.51
CA ALA A 157 -9.56 15.04 -6.16
C ALA A 157 -10.41 14.41 -7.29
N ASP A 158 -9.89 13.37 -7.94
CA ASP A 158 -10.59 12.67 -9.03
C ASP A 158 -11.58 11.63 -8.50
N HIS A 159 -11.44 11.24 -7.22
CA HIS A 159 -12.24 10.21 -6.56
C HIS A 159 -12.78 10.65 -5.18
N PRO A 160 -13.51 11.77 -5.08
CA PRO A 160 -14.06 12.26 -3.81
C PRO A 160 -15.00 11.25 -3.14
N GLU A 161 -15.68 10.41 -3.93
CA GLU A 161 -16.58 9.35 -3.48
C GLU A 161 -15.86 8.29 -2.64
N TYR A 162 -14.57 8.02 -2.89
CA TYR A 162 -13.79 7.05 -2.12
C TYR A 162 -13.67 7.48 -0.67
N LEU A 163 -13.34 8.75 -0.42
CA LEU A 163 -13.19 9.30 0.92
C LEU A 163 -14.52 9.20 1.68
N VAL A 164 -15.61 9.68 1.08
CA VAL A 164 -16.95 9.66 1.69
C VAL A 164 -17.41 8.23 1.96
N GLY A 165 -17.31 7.36 0.96
CA GLY A 165 -17.74 5.97 1.03
C GLY A 165 -16.98 5.18 2.08
N VAL A 166 -15.64 5.23 2.09
CA VAL A 166 -14.81 4.53 3.09
C VAL A 166 -15.13 5.00 4.51
N LYS A 167 -15.32 6.31 4.69
CA LYS A 167 -15.70 6.87 5.99
C LYS A 167 -17.06 6.37 6.45
N GLU A 168 -18.04 6.27 5.56
CA GLU A 168 -19.36 5.75 5.90
C GLU A 168 -19.34 4.23 6.15
N LEU A 169 -18.63 3.46 5.32
CA LEU A 169 -18.42 2.02 5.53
C LEU A 169 -17.79 1.76 6.90
N THR A 170 -16.83 2.59 7.30
CA THR A 170 -16.20 2.50 8.63
C THR A 170 -17.20 2.76 9.75
N LYS A 171 -18.04 3.80 9.63
CA LYS A 171 -19.09 4.07 10.63
C LYS A 171 -20.11 2.93 10.68
N GLN A 172 -20.51 2.37 9.54
CA GLN A 172 -21.41 1.21 9.49
C GLN A 172 -20.78 0.00 10.16
N SER A 173 -19.50 -0.27 9.90
CA SER A 173 -18.73 -1.35 10.52
C SER A 173 -18.69 -1.20 12.04
N ILE A 174 -18.33 -0.02 12.56
CA ILE A 174 -18.32 0.26 14.00
C ILE A 174 -19.72 0.09 14.61
N ARG A 175 -20.77 0.59 13.93
CA ARG A 175 -22.16 0.39 14.38
C ARG A 175 -22.54 -1.09 14.45
N GLN A 176 -22.09 -1.90 13.49
CA GLN A 176 -22.35 -3.35 13.48
C GLN A 176 -21.62 -4.08 14.61
N MET A 177 -20.41 -3.67 14.95
CA MET A 177 -19.65 -4.28 16.06
C MET A 177 -20.35 -4.14 17.41
N VAL A 178 -21.08 -3.02 17.62
CA VAL A 178 -21.81 -2.75 18.87
C VAL A 178 -23.29 -3.12 18.82
N SER A 179 -23.81 -3.46 17.64
CA SER A 179 -25.23 -3.78 17.45
C SER A 179 -25.54 -5.23 17.81
N LYS A 180 -26.66 -5.45 18.51
CA LYS A 180 -27.23 -6.80 18.73
C LYS A 180 -27.84 -7.40 17.45
N ARG A 181 -28.22 -6.56 16.47
CA ARG A 181 -28.72 -6.99 15.16
C ARG A 181 -27.61 -6.90 14.12
N LYS A 182 -27.29 -8.02 13.48
CA LYS A 182 -26.30 -8.09 12.39
C LYS A 182 -26.94 -7.61 11.09
N LYS A 183 -26.30 -6.64 10.41
CA LYS A 183 -26.50 -6.37 8.99
C LYS A 183 -25.27 -6.84 8.23
N PHE A 184 -25.48 -7.38 7.04
CA PHE A 184 -24.39 -7.70 6.12
C PHE A 184 -23.74 -6.41 5.63
N LEU A 185 -22.40 -6.40 5.61
CA LEU A 185 -21.56 -5.33 5.09
C LEU A 185 -20.88 -5.84 3.83
N VAL A 186 -20.46 -4.92 2.96
CA VAL A 186 -19.68 -5.25 1.76
C VAL A 186 -18.46 -6.07 2.16
N ASN A 187 -18.30 -7.23 1.53
CA ASN A 187 -17.12 -8.07 1.74
C ASN A 187 -16.03 -7.69 0.73
N LEU A 188 -15.11 -6.81 1.14
CA LEU A 188 -14.03 -6.29 0.28
C LEU A 188 -13.03 -7.37 -0.19
N ARG A 189 -13.08 -8.58 0.39
CA ARG A 189 -12.19 -9.70 0.07
C ARG A 189 -12.92 -10.85 -0.64
N ASP A 190 -14.18 -10.65 -1.01
CA ASP A 190 -14.88 -11.63 -1.83
C ASP A 190 -14.33 -11.59 -3.26
N ASP A 191 -13.72 -12.70 -3.68
CA ASP A 191 -13.10 -12.86 -4.99
C ASP A 191 -14.14 -12.92 -6.14
N TYR A 192 -15.43 -13.07 -5.84
CA TYR A 192 -16.50 -13.12 -6.83
C TYR A 192 -17.16 -11.75 -7.03
N GLU A 193 -17.90 -11.26 -6.03
CA GLU A 193 -18.72 -10.05 -6.16
C GLU A 193 -18.20 -8.85 -5.37
N GLY A 194 -17.16 -9.03 -4.54
CA GLY A 194 -16.73 -8.01 -3.57
C GLY A 194 -16.35 -6.67 -4.19
N GLU A 195 -15.68 -6.69 -5.34
CA GLU A 195 -15.35 -5.46 -6.07
C GLU A 195 -16.59 -4.77 -6.65
N ALA A 196 -17.52 -5.55 -7.23
CA ALA A 196 -18.75 -5.02 -7.80
C ALA A 196 -19.68 -4.45 -6.72
N GLU A 197 -19.81 -5.14 -5.59
CA GLU A 197 -20.56 -4.66 -4.42
C GLU A 197 -19.93 -3.37 -3.86
N PHE A 198 -18.61 -3.28 -3.80
CA PHE A 198 -17.93 -2.08 -3.36
C PHE A 198 -18.19 -0.90 -4.32
N LYS A 199 -18.10 -1.14 -5.64
CA LYS A 199 -18.44 -0.12 -6.65
C LYS A 199 -19.89 0.36 -6.50
N ARG A 200 -20.87 -0.55 -6.39
CA ARG A 200 -22.29 -0.22 -6.12
C ARG A 200 -22.50 0.54 -4.81
N PHE A 201 -21.71 0.23 -3.79
CA PHE A 201 -21.74 0.97 -2.53
C PHE A 201 -21.25 2.40 -2.72
N LEU A 202 -20.17 2.60 -3.47
CA LEU A 202 -19.61 3.93 -3.75
C LEU A 202 -20.51 4.80 -4.63
N GLU A 203 -21.25 4.22 -5.57
CA GLU A 203 -22.20 4.93 -6.44
C GLU A 203 -23.27 5.74 -5.68
N GLN A 204 -23.52 5.41 -4.42
CA GLN A 204 -24.43 6.17 -3.55
C GLN A 204 -23.88 7.54 -3.12
N PHE A 205 -22.62 7.82 -3.44
CA PHE A 205 -21.88 9.02 -3.04
C PHE A 205 -21.26 9.79 -4.21
N LEU A 206 -21.57 9.39 -5.45
CA LEU A 206 -21.32 10.17 -6.67
C LEU A 206 -22.37 11.29 -6.80
#